data_AF-A0A7V5UAL9-F1
#
_entry.id   AF-A0A7V5UAL9-F1
#
_cell.length_a   1.000
_cell.length_b   1.000
_cell.length_c   1.000
_cell.angle_alpha   90.00
_cell.angle_beta   90.00
_cell.angle_gamma   90.00
#
_symmetry.space_group_name_H-M   'P 1'
#
loop_
_entity.id
_entity.type
_entity.pdbx_description
1 polymer ?
#
loop_
_entity_poly.entity_id
_entity_poly.type
_entity_poly.pdbx_seq_one_letter_code
_entity_poly.pdbx_strand_id
1 'polypeptide(L)'
;MTRRRDKGLRFSRRHFVVGVLLAGMTALAARSVHLQVLDREFLREEGDARHLRVVKMSAHRGMITDRNGEPLAISTPVDSVWANPGELMSARERLPELARLLGVPADDLWQTIASRADREFVYLRRHINPDLGRRVLALELPG
;
A
#
# COMPACT_ATOMS: atom_id res chain seq x y z
N MET A 1 -26.78 -14.39 71.03
CA MET A 1 -27.78 -14.23 69.95
C MET A 1 -27.87 -12.73 69.68
N THR A 2 -27.65 -12.14 68.50
CA THR A 2 -28.16 -12.46 67.16
C THR A 2 -27.33 -11.73 66.08
N ARG A 3 -26.83 -12.45 65.06
CA ARG A 3 -26.20 -11.89 63.86
C ARG A 3 -27.31 -11.54 62.84
N ARG A 4 -27.71 -10.27 62.77
CA ARG A 4 -28.75 -9.79 61.85
C ARG A 4 -28.18 -9.76 60.41
N ARG A 5 -28.92 -10.33 59.46
CA ARG A 5 -28.48 -10.59 58.08
C ARG A 5 -28.71 -9.37 57.16
N ASP A 6 -27.63 -8.66 56.81
CA ASP A 6 -27.64 -7.58 55.79
C ASP A 6 -27.59 -8.11 54.34
N LYS A 7 -28.29 -9.22 54.06
CA LYS A 7 -28.21 -9.88 52.74
C LYS A 7 -29.05 -9.18 51.67
N GLY A 8 -30.15 -8.51 52.03
CA GLY A 8 -31.10 -7.88 51.10
C GLY A 8 -30.57 -6.62 50.40
N LEU A 9 -29.95 -5.70 51.14
CA LEU A 9 -29.39 -4.46 50.56
C LEU A 9 -28.19 -4.73 49.64
N ARG A 10 -27.35 -5.72 49.97
CA ARG A 10 -26.18 -6.09 49.16
C ARG A 10 -26.58 -6.75 47.83
N PHE A 11 -27.68 -7.51 47.83
CA PHE A 11 -28.21 -8.14 46.62
C PHE A 11 -28.79 -7.08 45.67
N SER A 12 -29.61 -6.17 46.17
CA SER A 12 -30.17 -5.06 45.38
C SER A 12 -29.10 -4.15 44.77
N ARG A 13 -28.10 -3.74 45.57
CA ARG A 13 -26.98 -2.92 45.08
C ARG A 13 -26.14 -3.64 44.00
N ARG A 14 -25.92 -4.94 44.14
CA ARG A 14 -25.20 -5.74 43.14
C ARG A 14 -25.95 -5.79 41.81
N HIS A 15 -27.26 -6.01 41.82
CA HIS A 15 -28.07 -6.07 40.59
C HIS A 15 -28.14 -4.71 39.91
N PHE A 16 -28.22 -3.63 40.68
CA PHE A 16 -28.14 -2.27 40.14
C PHE A 16 -26.81 -2.00 39.43
N VAL A 17 -25.67 -2.31 40.07
CA VAL A 17 -24.34 -2.11 39.45
C VAL A 17 -24.16 -2.96 38.19
N VAL A 18 -24.60 -4.23 38.21
CA VAL A 18 -24.56 -5.09 37.02
C VAL A 18 -25.45 -4.55 35.91
N GLY A 19 -26.64 -4.04 36.25
CA GLY A 19 -27.55 -3.42 35.29
C GLY A 19 -26.93 -2.19 34.60
N VAL A 20 -26.27 -1.31 35.36
CA VAL A 20 -25.57 -0.14 34.80
C VAL A 20 -24.41 -0.57 33.88
N LEU A 21 -23.63 -1.57 34.28
CA LEU A 21 -22.53 -2.09 33.44
C LEU A 21 -23.04 -2.71 32.13
N LEU A 22 -24.12 -3.50 32.18
CA LEU A 22 -24.73 -4.10 30.99
C LEU A 22 -25.31 -3.03 30.06
N ALA A 23 -25.96 -2.00 30.61
CA ALA A 23 -26.45 -0.87 29.82
C ALA A 23 -25.29 -0.13 29.12
N GLY A 24 -24.18 0.10 29.84
CA GLY A 24 -22.97 0.69 29.27
C GLY A 24 -22.37 -0.15 28.14
N MET A 25 -22.22 -1.47 28.34
CA MET A 25 -21.73 -2.39 27.30
C MET A 25 -22.65 -2.38 26.06
N THR A 26 -23.97 -2.37 26.27
CA THR A 26 -24.94 -2.35 25.18
C THR A 26 -24.86 -1.04 24.39
N ALA A 27 -24.69 0.09 25.07
CA ALA A 27 -24.52 1.40 24.42
C ALA A 27 -23.24 1.46 23.57
N LEU A 28 -22.12 0.92 24.08
CA LEU A 28 -20.87 0.84 23.32
C LEU A 28 -20.99 -0.09 22.11
N ALA A 29 -21.65 -1.24 22.26
CA ALA A 29 -21.91 -2.16 21.15
C ALA A 29 -22.78 -1.52 20.07
N ALA A 30 -23.86 -0.83 20.45
CA ALA A 30 -24.71 -0.08 19.52
C ALA A 30 -23.93 1.03 18.79
N ARG A 31 -23.07 1.77 19.50
CA ARG A 31 -22.20 2.80 18.89
C ARG A 31 -21.21 2.18 17.90
N SER A 32 -20.63 1.03 18.24
CA SER A 32 -19.73 0.30 17.35
C SER A 32 -20.43 -0.17 16.07
N VAL A 33 -21.64 -0.74 16.19
CA VAL A 33 -22.45 -1.13 15.03
C VAL A 33 -22.82 0.09 14.17
N HIS A 34 -23.19 1.22 14.79
CA HIS A 34 -23.49 2.46 14.07
C HIS A 34 -22.31 2.94 13.22
N LEU A 35 -21.11 3.05 13.82
CA LEU A 35 -19.88 3.43 13.10
C LEU A 35 -19.50 2.40 12.02
N GLN A 36 -19.77 1.12 12.26
CA GLN A 36 -19.42 0.06 11.33
C GLN A 36 -20.45 -0.16 10.21
N VAL A 37 -21.70 0.27 10.32
CA VAL A 37 -22.73 -0.05 9.30
C VAL A 37 -23.17 1.20 8.54
N LEU A 38 -23.20 2.36 9.20
CA LEU A 38 -23.70 3.59 8.58
C LEU A 38 -22.59 4.48 8.01
N ASP A 39 -21.37 4.43 8.56
CA ASP A 39 -20.24 5.26 8.10
C ASP A 39 -19.27 4.51 7.16
N ARG A 40 -19.55 3.24 6.82
CA ARG A 40 -18.64 2.43 5.98
C ARG A 40 -18.62 2.86 4.51
N GLU A 41 -19.75 3.26 3.91
CA GLU A 41 -19.76 3.64 2.50
C GLU A 41 -18.88 4.87 2.20
N PHE A 42 -18.93 5.93 3.03
CA PHE A 42 -18.21 7.19 2.76
C PHE A 42 -16.69 7.08 2.99
N LEU A 43 -16.26 6.39 4.05
CA LEU A 43 -14.82 6.23 4.35
C LEU A 43 -14.13 5.21 3.43
N ARG A 44 -14.90 4.26 2.87
CA ARG A 44 -14.38 3.24 1.96
C ARG A 44 -14.21 3.77 0.54
N GLU A 45 -15.12 4.60 0.05
CA GLU A 45 -14.97 5.28 -1.26
C GLU A 45 -13.74 6.21 -1.27
N GLU A 46 -13.51 6.98 -0.20
CA GLU A 46 -12.36 7.87 -0.10
C GLU A 46 -11.03 7.10 0.02
N GLY A 47 -11.05 5.95 0.70
CA GLY A 47 -9.91 5.02 0.76
C GLY A 47 -9.64 4.36 -0.59
N ASP A 48 -10.67 3.85 -1.24
CA ASP A 48 -10.59 3.20 -2.54
C ASP A 48 -10.13 4.19 -3.63
N ALA A 49 -10.57 5.46 -3.58
CA ALA A 49 -10.12 6.51 -4.50
C ALA A 49 -8.61 6.83 -4.37
N ARG A 50 -8.03 6.66 -3.18
CA ARG A 50 -6.59 6.87 -2.93
C ARG A 50 -5.75 5.62 -3.17
N HIS A 51 -6.32 4.43 -2.99
CA HIS A 51 -5.59 3.16 -3.06
C HIS A 51 -5.76 2.40 -4.39
N LEU A 52 -6.85 2.61 -5.14
CA LEU A 52 -7.07 1.94 -6.42
C LEU A 52 -6.41 2.72 -7.57
N ARG A 53 -5.10 2.53 -7.77
CA ARG A 53 -4.44 2.92 -9.02
C ARG A 53 -4.82 1.92 -10.11
N VAL A 54 -5.61 2.36 -11.10
CA VAL A 54 -5.88 1.57 -12.31
C VAL A 54 -4.57 1.39 -13.09
N VAL A 55 -3.92 0.25 -12.90
CA VAL A 55 -2.76 -0.15 -13.71
C VAL A 55 -3.28 -0.72 -15.03
N LYS A 56 -3.08 0.02 -16.13
CA LYS A 56 -3.42 -0.46 -17.47
C LYS A 56 -2.57 -1.69 -17.78
N MET A 57 -3.19 -2.85 -17.90
CA MET A 57 -2.52 -4.03 -18.48
C MET A 57 -2.32 -3.79 -19.97
N SER A 58 -1.07 -3.80 -20.43
CA SER A 58 -0.76 -3.62 -21.85
C SER A 58 -1.12 -4.89 -22.62
N ALA A 59 -2.08 -4.78 -23.56
CA ALA A 59 -2.28 -5.83 -24.55
C ALA A 59 -1.09 -5.85 -25.52
N HIS A 60 -0.50 -7.02 -25.75
CA HIS A 60 0.61 -7.16 -26.69
C HIS A 60 0.06 -7.00 -28.12
N ARG A 61 0.71 -6.17 -28.95
CA ARG A 61 0.31 -6.02 -30.35
C ARG A 61 0.61 -7.31 -31.10
N GLY A 62 -0.30 -7.71 -32.01
CA GLY A 62 -0.06 -8.85 -32.89
C GLY A 62 1.18 -8.67 -33.76
N MET A 63 1.83 -9.78 -34.08
CA MET A 63 2.97 -9.81 -35.00
C MET A 63 2.53 -9.38 -36.40
N ILE A 64 3.29 -8.49 -37.04
CA ILE A 64 3.09 -8.14 -38.44
C ILE A 64 4.02 -9.04 -39.25
N THR A 65 3.46 -9.90 -40.09
CA THR A 65 4.20 -10.80 -40.97
C THR A 65 4.03 -10.39 -42.44
N ASP A 66 5.05 -10.64 -43.26
CA ASP A 66 4.94 -10.55 -44.72
C ASP A 66 4.07 -11.69 -45.29
N ARG A 67 3.77 -11.64 -46.59
CA ARG A 67 3.02 -12.66 -47.34
C ARG A 67 3.59 -14.08 -47.25
N ASN A 68 4.88 -14.20 -46.94
CA ASN A 68 5.56 -15.48 -46.76
C ASN A 68 5.58 -15.96 -45.29
N GLY A 69 4.98 -15.20 -44.36
CA GLY A 69 4.98 -15.51 -42.93
C GLY A 69 6.18 -14.96 -42.15
N GLU A 70 7.13 -14.31 -42.81
CA GLU A 70 8.31 -13.72 -42.15
C GLU A 70 7.95 -12.48 -41.31
N PRO A 71 8.41 -12.38 -40.05
CA PRO A 71 8.08 -11.26 -39.18
C PRO A 71 8.75 -9.94 -39.62
N LEU A 72 7.94 -8.90 -39.83
CA LEU A 72 8.39 -7.53 -40.14
C LEU A 72 8.39 -6.62 -38.92
N ALA A 73 7.47 -6.84 -37.97
CA ALA A 73 7.43 -6.11 -36.71
C ALA A 73 6.90 -7.00 -35.57
N ILE A 74 7.61 -6.96 -34.44
CA ILE A 74 7.32 -7.71 -33.22
C ILE A 74 7.23 -6.74 -32.04
N SER A 75 6.25 -6.98 -31.15
CA SER A 75 6.23 -6.34 -29.84
C SER A 75 7.17 -7.05 -28.88
N THR A 76 8.32 -6.43 -28.63
CA THR A 76 9.27 -6.92 -27.61
C THR A 76 8.86 -6.37 -26.24
N PRO A 77 8.71 -7.23 -25.21
CA PRO A 77 8.44 -6.76 -23.85
C PRO A 77 9.63 -5.94 -23.33
N VAL A 78 9.32 -4.78 -22.76
CA VAL A 78 10.31 -3.90 -22.12
C VAL A 78 9.74 -3.40 -20.80
N ASP A 79 10.61 -3.28 -19.81
CA ASP A 79 10.26 -2.79 -18.49
C ASP A 79 10.69 -1.34 -18.30
N SER A 80 10.14 -0.68 -17.29
CA SER A 80 10.62 0.63 -16.84
C SER A 80 10.76 0.61 -15.33
N VAL A 81 11.91 1.06 -14.84
CA VAL A 81 12.17 1.21 -13.42
C VAL A 81 11.72 2.60 -13.00
N TRP A 82 10.81 2.62 -12.04
CA TRP A 82 10.38 3.82 -11.35
C TRP A 82 10.56 3.60 -9.85
N ALA A 83 10.58 4.68 -9.10
CA ALA A 83 10.65 4.63 -7.65
C ALA A 83 9.81 5.75 -7.01
N ASN A 84 9.51 5.58 -5.72
CA ASN A 84 9.10 6.64 -4.81
C ASN A 84 10.36 7.29 -4.21
N PRO A 85 10.70 8.54 -4.60
CA PRO A 85 11.85 9.25 -4.05
C PRO A 85 11.91 9.30 -2.53
N GLY A 86 10.78 9.54 -1.86
CA GLY A 86 10.73 9.68 -0.40
C GLY A 86 11.16 8.41 0.33
N GLU A 87 10.72 7.25 -0.15
CA GLU A 87 11.09 5.94 0.39
C GLU A 87 12.52 5.57 0.02
N LEU A 88 12.90 5.78 -1.24
CA LEU A 88 14.22 5.42 -1.76
C LEU A 88 15.37 6.23 -1.13
N MET A 89 15.09 7.43 -0.63
CA MET A 89 16.07 8.23 0.13
C MET A 89 16.58 7.54 1.40
N SER A 90 15.78 6.64 2.01
CA SER A 90 16.22 5.87 3.17
C SER A 90 17.37 4.89 2.84
N ALA A 91 17.49 4.47 1.58
CA ALA A 91 18.53 3.57 1.09
C ALA A 91 19.66 4.30 0.34
N ARG A 92 19.94 5.55 0.69
CA ARG A 92 20.97 6.39 0.03
C ARG A 92 22.32 5.68 -0.13
N GLU A 93 22.75 4.92 0.87
CA GLU A 93 24.02 4.20 0.87
C GLU A 93 24.09 3.10 -0.20
N ARG A 94 22.94 2.57 -0.62
CA ARG A 94 22.82 1.51 -1.63
C ARG A 94 22.51 2.04 -3.03
N LEU A 95 22.26 3.34 -3.20
CA LEU A 95 22.06 3.95 -4.52
C LEU A 95 23.21 3.74 -5.51
N PRO A 96 24.50 3.69 -5.11
CA PRO A 96 25.57 3.35 -6.04
C PRO A 96 25.44 1.95 -6.65
N GLU A 97 24.84 1.00 -5.93
CA GLU A 97 24.56 -0.35 -6.46
C GLU A 97 23.50 -0.29 -7.56
N LEU A 98 22.40 0.43 -7.30
CA LEU A 98 21.34 0.69 -8.26
C LEU A 98 21.86 1.43 -9.50
N ALA A 99 22.67 2.46 -9.29
CA ALA A 99 23.26 3.27 -10.35
C ALA A 99 24.14 2.42 -11.29
N ARG A 100 24.96 1.51 -10.74
CA ARG A 100 25.77 0.57 -11.54
C ARG A 100 24.92 -0.36 -12.38
N LEU A 101 23.86 -0.94 -11.82
CA LEU A 101 22.95 -1.81 -12.57
C LEU A 101 22.21 -1.04 -13.66
N LEU A 102 21.73 0.16 -13.33
CA LEU A 102 21.07 1.04 -14.27
C LEU A 102 22.02 1.70 -15.26
N GLY A 103 23.34 1.57 -15.12
CA GLY A 103 24.33 2.20 -16.01
C GLY A 103 24.21 3.72 -16.07
N VAL A 104 23.91 4.36 -14.93
CA VAL A 104 23.85 5.82 -14.77
C VAL A 104 24.83 6.27 -13.69
N PRO A 105 25.39 7.50 -13.76
CA PRO A 105 26.22 8.02 -12.68
C PRO A 105 25.42 8.10 -11.36
N ALA A 106 26.06 7.72 -10.25
CA ALA A 106 25.40 7.70 -8.94
C ALA A 106 24.95 9.10 -8.50
N ASP A 107 25.74 10.13 -8.82
CA ASP A 107 25.42 11.52 -8.50
C ASP A 107 24.20 12.01 -9.29
N ASP A 108 24.10 11.69 -10.57
CA ASP A 108 22.95 12.04 -11.42
C ASP A 108 21.67 11.36 -10.94
N LEU A 109 21.79 10.09 -10.54
CA LEU A 109 20.67 9.34 -9.97
C LEU A 109 20.22 9.98 -8.65
N TRP A 110 21.17 10.32 -7.77
CA TRP A 110 20.87 11.00 -6.52
C TRP A 110 20.21 12.35 -6.73
N GLN A 111 20.72 13.19 -7.65
CA GLN A 111 20.10 14.47 -7.95
C GLN A 111 18.68 14.32 -8.50
N THR A 112 18.46 13.32 -9.35
CA THR A 112 17.13 13.02 -9.91
C THR A 112 16.12 12.67 -8.82
N ILE A 113 16.55 11.88 -7.83
CA ILE A 113 15.74 11.47 -6.67
C ILE A 113 15.53 12.66 -5.73
N ALA A 114 16.61 13.34 -5.32
CA ALA A 114 16.56 14.43 -4.34
C ALA A 114 15.75 15.64 -4.84
N SER A 115 15.82 15.96 -6.14
CA SER A 115 15.02 17.04 -6.75
C SER A 115 13.52 16.76 -6.81
N ARG A 116 13.10 15.52 -6.52
CA ARG A 116 11.70 15.06 -6.56
C ARG A 116 11.30 14.37 -5.26
N ALA A 117 11.97 14.68 -4.15
CA ALA A 117 11.70 14.08 -2.84
C ALA A 117 10.26 14.29 -2.35
N ASP A 118 9.56 15.30 -2.87
CA ASP A 118 8.16 15.63 -2.62
C ASP A 118 7.16 14.79 -3.44
N ARG A 119 7.64 13.98 -4.40
CA ARG A 119 6.79 13.19 -5.29
C ARG A 119 6.76 11.73 -4.86
N GLU A 120 5.68 11.04 -5.21
CA GLU A 120 5.51 9.59 -4.98
C GLU A 120 5.95 8.73 -6.18
N PHE A 121 6.40 9.37 -7.26
CA PHE A 121 6.73 8.68 -8.51
C PHE A 121 7.79 9.43 -9.31
N VAL A 122 8.88 8.74 -9.64
CA VAL A 122 9.88 9.17 -10.61
C VAL A 122 10.34 7.98 -11.46
N TYR A 123 10.50 8.19 -12.78
CA TYR A 123 11.19 7.21 -13.61
C TYR A 123 12.70 7.29 -13.39
N LEU A 124 13.33 6.17 -13.08
CA LEU A 124 14.79 6.06 -13.00
C LEU A 124 15.38 5.65 -14.35
N ARG A 125 14.73 4.70 -15.04
CA ARG A 125 15.11 4.32 -16.41
C ARG A 125 13.93 3.69 -17.14
N ARG A 126 13.76 4.01 -18.42
CA ARG A 126 12.64 3.54 -19.26
C ARG A 126 13.14 2.59 -20.35
N HIS A 127 12.26 1.70 -20.78
CA HIS A 127 12.50 0.75 -21.89
C HIS A 127 13.75 -0.12 -21.69
N ILE A 128 13.86 -0.73 -20.51
CA ILE A 128 14.96 -1.64 -20.19
C ILE A 128 14.60 -3.08 -20.56
N ASN A 129 15.62 -3.89 -20.77
CA ASN A 129 15.45 -5.34 -20.88
C ASN A 129 14.84 -5.89 -19.57
N PRO A 130 13.79 -6.74 -19.62
CA PRO A 130 13.18 -7.33 -18.43
C PRO A 130 14.17 -8.05 -17.49
N ASP A 131 15.25 -8.62 -18.02
CA ASP A 131 16.32 -9.23 -17.21
C ASP A 131 17.00 -8.22 -16.30
N LEU A 132 17.22 -7.00 -16.80
CA LEU A 132 17.76 -5.91 -15.98
C LEU A 132 16.75 -5.48 -14.92
N GLY A 133 15.46 -5.41 -15.27
CA GLY A 133 14.37 -5.12 -14.32
C GLY A 133 14.35 -6.11 -13.16
N ARG A 134 14.45 -7.41 -13.46
CA ARG A 134 14.54 -8.47 -12.43
C ARG A 134 15.75 -8.31 -11.52
N ARG A 135 16.92 -7.96 -12.05
CA ARG A 135 18.12 -7.70 -11.24
C ARG A 135 17.97 -6.47 -10.35
N VAL A 136 17.31 -5.43 -10.83
CA VAL A 136 17.02 -4.23 -10.04
C VAL A 136 16.07 -4.56 -8.89
N LEU A 137 15.01 -5.31 -9.15
CA LEU A 137 14.06 -5.75 -8.10
C LEU A 137 14.73 -6.66 -7.06
N ALA A 138 15.67 -7.50 -7.47
CA ALA A 138 16.44 -8.37 -6.58
C ALA A 138 17.34 -7.61 -5.59
N LEU A 139 17.55 -6.29 -5.77
CA LEU A 139 18.24 -5.48 -4.78
C LEU A 139 17.39 -5.20 -3.53
N GLU A 140 16.08 -5.39 -3.62
CA GLU A 140 15.12 -5.16 -2.51
C GLU A 140 15.31 -3.77 -1.87
N LEU A 141 15.47 -2.75 -2.73
CA LEU A 141 15.53 -1.37 -2.26
C LEU A 141 14.12 -0.87 -1.93
N PRO A 142 13.96 -0.06 -0.87
CA PRO A 142 12.69 0.58 -0.56
C PRO A 142 12.33 1.65 -1.59
N GLY A 143 11.04 1.83 -1.83
CA GLY A 143 10.49 2.73 -2.83
C GLY A 143 10.58 2.21 -4.26
#